data_AF-A0A7C5BAX0-F1
#
_entry.id   AF-A0A7C5BAX0-F1
#
_cell.length_a   1.000
_cell.length_b   1.000
_cell.length_c   1.000
_cell.angle_alpha   90.00
_cell.angle_beta   90.00
_cell.angle_gamma   90.00
#
_symmetry.space_group_name_H-M   'P 1'
#
loop_
_entity.id
_entity.type
_entity.pdbx_description
1 polymer ?
#
loop_
_entity_poly.entity_id
_entity_poly.type
_entity_poly.pdbx_seq_one_letter_code
_entity_poly.pdbx_strand_id
1 'polypeptide(L)'
;MMQSKDNRIEELLILLKKENTYISGARLGEILGISRAGVWKLIKELKTKGYRIESKPKKGYLFVDFPESLDLYGIKEGLKTRLLGRRL
;
A
#
# COMPACT_ATOMS: atom_id res chain seq x y z
N MET A 1 -7.32 -19.32 -12.22
CA MET A 1 -5.94 -19.02 -11.75
C MET A 1 -5.88 -17.54 -11.36
N MET A 2 -6.08 -17.20 -10.08
CA MET A 2 -6.17 -15.79 -9.65
C MET A 2 -5.54 -15.51 -8.27
N GLN A 3 -4.59 -16.35 -7.83
CA GLN A 3 -4.06 -16.31 -6.46
C GLN A 3 -2.65 -15.68 -6.33
N SER A 4 -2.00 -15.21 -7.41
CA SER A 4 -0.59 -14.76 -7.34
C SER A 4 -0.35 -13.24 -7.34
N LYS A 5 -1.36 -12.40 -7.61
CA LYS A 5 -1.17 -10.93 -7.68
C LYS A 5 -1.31 -10.24 -6.33
N ASP A 6 -2.29 -10.63 -5.52
CA ASP A 6 -2.57 -10.00 -4.23
C ASP A 6 -1.41 -10.14 -3.24
N ASN A 7 -0.72 -11.28 -3.24
CA ASN A 7 0.40 -11.53 -2.33
C ASN A 7 1.55 -10.51 -2.49
N ARG A 8 1.83 -10.08 -3.72
CA ARG A 8 2.94 -9.12 -3.99
C ARG A 8 2.63 -7.71 -3.51
N ILE A 9 1.35 -7.34 -3.46
CA ILE A 9 0.91 -6.03 -2.97
C ILE A 9 1.11 -5.97 -1.46
N GLU A 10 0.75 -7.04 -0.76
CA GLU A 10 0.95 -7.16 0.68
C GLU A 10 2.45 -7.18 1.03
N GLU A 11 3.26 -7.94 0.29
CA GLU A 11 4.72 -7.93 0.45
C GLU A 11 5.32 -6.53 0.23
N LEU A 12 4.94 -5.84 -0.84
CA LEU A 12 5.37 -4.46 -1.08
C LEU A 12 4.98 -3.52 0.07
N LEU A 13 3.76 -3.65 0.57
CA LEU A 13 3.28 -2.85 1.70
C LEU A 13 4.09 -3.12 2.97
N ILE A 14 4.40 -4.39 3.26
CA ILE A 14 5.24 -4.78 4.40
C ILE A 14 6.64 -4.18 4.27
N LEU A 15 7.24 -4.23 3.08
CA LEU A 15 8.56 -3.65 2.82
C LEU A 15 8.56 -2.13 3.04
N LEU A 16 7.55 -1.43 2.52
CA LEU A 16 7.42 0.02 2.69
C LEU A 16 7.16 0.42 4.14
N LYS A 17 6.41 -0.38 4.91
CA LYS A 17 6.12 -0.11 6.34
C LYS A 17 7.31 -0.37 7.25
N LYS A 18 8.21 -1.29 6.88
CA LYS A 18 9.43 -1.58 7.65
C LYS A 18 10.46 -0.46 7.55
N GLU A 19 10.39 0.33 6.48
CA GLU A 19 11.36 1.36 6.18
C GLU A 19 10.76 2.75 6.49
N ASN A 20 11.37 3.47 7.42
CA ASN A 20 10.98 4.85 7.75
C ASN A 20 11.56 5.89 6.75
N THR A 21 12.13 5.43 5.64
CA THR A 21 12.83 6.27 4.65
C THR A 21 12.48 5.88 3.22
N TYR A 22 12.86 6.71 2.25
CA TYR A 22 12.58 6.42 0.84
C TYR A 22 13.36 5.20 0.35
N ILE A 23 12.65 4.23 -0.23
CA ILE A 23 13.24 3.08 -0.91
C ILE A 23 13.12 3.26 -2.42
N SER A 24 14.23 3.05 -3.15
CA SER A 24 14.21 3.11 -4.60
C SER A 24 13.32 2.03 -5.22
N GLY A 25 12.62 2.37 -6.31
CA GLY A 25 11.81 1.38 -7.05
C GLY A 25 12.63 0.25 -7.68
N ALA A 26 13.94 0.44 -7.87
CA ALA A 26 14.85 -0.60 -8.33
C ALA A 26 15.09 -1.63 -7.21
N ARG A 27 15.40 -1.18 -5.99
CA ARG A 27 15.59 -2.05 -4.83
C ARG A 27 14.35 -2.83 -4.47
N LEU A 28 13.18 -2.18 -4.50
CA LEU A 28 11.89 -2.87 -4.32
C LEU A 28 11.66 -3.93 -5.40
N GLY A 29 12.08 -3.65 -6.64
CA GLY A 29 11.99 -4.60 -7.75
C GLY A 29 12.89 -5.81 -7.56
N GLU A 30 14.14 -5.59 -7.12
CA GLU A 30 15.09 -6.67 -6.80
C GLU A 30 14.57 -7.58 -5.69
N ILE A 31 14.05 -7.00 -4.59
CA ILE A 31 13.51 -7.76 -3.46
C ILE A 31 12.28 -8.58 -3.88
N LEU A 32 11.39 -7.99 -4.69
CA LEU A 32 10.15 -8.64 -5.14
C LEU A 32 10.32 -9.49 -6.42
N GLY A 33 11.52 -9.53 -7.00
CA GLY A 33 11.78 -10.22 -8.28
C GLY A 33 10.97 -9.67 -9.46
N ILE A 34 10.68 -8.36 -9.49
CA ILE A 34 9.90 -7.70 -10.55
C ILE A 34 10.62 -6.46 -11.10
N SER A 35 10.25 -6.04 -12.30
CA SER A 35 10.78 -4.81 -12.88
C SER A 35 10.33 -3.57 -12.11
N ARG A 36 11.08 -2.47 -12.24
CA ARG A 36 10.71 -1.16 -11.69
C ARG A 36 9.32 -0.70 -12.15
N ALA A 37 8.93 -1.04 -13.39
CA ALA A 37 7.59 -0.78 -13.90
C ALA A 37 6.51 -1.64 -13.21
N GLY A 38 6.84 -2.87 -12.81
CA GLY A 38 6.00 -3.72 -11.98
C GLY A 38 5.76 -3.12 -10.60
N VAL A 39 6.82 -2.64 -9.94
CA VAL A 39 6.70 -1.91 -8.66
C VAL A 39 5.76 -0.71 -8.81
N TRP A 40 5.92 0.09 -9.86
CA TRP A 40 5.04 1.24 -10.11
C TRP A 40 3.55 0.84 -10.21
N LYS A 41 3.24 -0.27 -10.88
CA LYS A 41 1.86 -0.79 -10.96
C LYS A 41 1.31 -1.14 -9.57
N LEU A 42 2.09 -1.84 -8.75
CA LEU A 42 1.70 -2.20 -7.39
C LEU A 42 1.54 -0.97 -6.47
N ILE A 43 2.44 0.01 -6.58
CA ILE A 43 2.33 1.29 -5.86
C ILE A 43 1.04 2.03 -6.26
N LYS A 44 0.72 2.07 -7.55
CA LYS A 44 -0.52 2.68 -8.04
C LYS A 44 -1.74 1.97 -7.46
N GLU A 45 -1.72 0.64 -7.39
CA GLU A 45 -2.80 -0.14 -6.80
C GLU A 45 -2.96 0.11 -5.30
N LEU A 46 -1.86 0.19 -4.54
CA LEU A 46 -1.90 0.58 -3.13
C LEU A 46 -2.51 1.97 -2.95
N LYS A 47 -2.16 2.93 -3.81
CA LYS A 47 -2.78 4.27 -3.80
C LYS A 47 -4.28 4.22 -4.10
N THR A 48 -4.70 3.39 -5.05
CA THR A 48 -6.13 3.16 -5.36
C THR A 48 -6.87 2.51 -4.19
N LYS A 49 -6.21 1.63 -3.43
CA LYS A 49 -6.73 1.06 -2.16
C LYS A 49 -6.71 2.07 -1.00
N GLY A 50 -6.31 3.32 -1.24
CA GLY A 50 -6.34 4.43 -0.29
C GLY A 50 -5.05 4.63 0.51
N TYR A 51 -4.02 3.79 0.35
CA TYR A 51 -2.75 3.96 1.05
C TYR A 51 -2.03 5.23 0.60
N ARG A 52 -1.53 6.03 1.56
CA ARG A 52 -0.71 7.21 1.26
C ARG A 52 0.75 6.80 1.09
N ILE A 53 1.20 6.80 -0.16
CA ILE A 53 2.59 6.52 -0.52
C ILE A 53 3.16 7.71 -1.28
N GLU A 54 4.20 8.32 -0.71
CA GLU A 54 4.94 9.38 -1.36
C GLU A 54 5.89 8.83 -2.43
N SER A 55 6.10 9.59 -3.50
CA SER A 55 7.03 9.25 -4.57
C SER A 55 7.90 10.46 -4.87
N LYS A 56 9.21 10.37 -4.64
CA LYS A 56 10.17 11.42 -4.99
C LYS A 56 11.09 10.96 -6.11
N PRO A 57 11.28 11.77 -7.18
CA PRO A 57 12.26 11.49 -8.22
C PRO A 57 13.63 11.23 -7.62
N LYS A 58 14.36 10.24 -8.15
CA LYS A 58 15.69 9.80 -7.69
C LYS A 58 15.77 9.24 -6.25
N LYS A 59 14.75 9.41 -5.41
CA LYS A 59 14.68 8.85 -4.04
C LYS A 59 13.86 7.57 -3.95
N GLY A 60 12.73 7.51 -4.68
CA GLY A 60 11.84 6.35 -4.69
C GLY A 60 10.55 6.58 -3.91
N TYR A 61 10.13 5.58 -3.13
CA TYR A 61 8.82 5.53 -2.49
C TYR A 61 8.95 5.48 -0.97
N LEU A 62 8.02 6.14 -0.28
CA LEU A 62 7.94 6.17 1.18
C LEU A 62 6.49 5.91 1.61
N PHE A 63 6.30 4.99 2.54
CA PHE A 63 5.01 4.85 3.22
C PHE A 63 4.78 6.07 4.10
N VAL A 64 3.65 6.75 3.91
CA VAL A 64 3.27 7.91 4.72
C VAL A 64 2.18 7.52 5.70
N ASP A 65 1.12 6.87 5.20
CA ASP A 65 -0.05 6.60 6.04
C ASP A 65 -0.93 5.47 5.47
N PHE A 66 -1.78 4.93 6.33
CA PHE A 66 -2.82 3.98 5.96
C PHE A 66 -4.03 4.69 5.31
N PRO A 67 -4.90 3.95 4.59
CA PRO A 67 -6.14 4.52 4.05
C PRO A 67 -6.98 5.16 5.14
N GLU A 68 -7.17 6.47 5.01
CA GLU A 68 -8.14 7.23 5.78
C GLU A 68 -9.52 7.02 5.15
N SER A 69 -10.08 5.82 5.28
CA SER A 69 -11.51 5.63 5.01
C SER A 69 -12.11 4.58 5.93
N LEU A 70 -12.58 5.07 7.08
CA LEU A 70 -13.96 4.79 7.44
C LEU A 70 -14.84 5.30 6.29
N ASP A 71 -15.23 4.35 5.44
CA ASP A 71 -16.60 4.23 4.98
C ASP A 71 -17.21 5.47 4.28
N LEU A 72 -16.98 5.62 2.97
CA LEU A 72 -17.78 6.51 2.13
C LEU A 72 -18.59 5.77 1.06
N TYR A 73 -18.60 4.43 1.07
CA TYR A 73 -19.42 3.62 0.14
C TYR A 73 -20.27 2.54 0.83
N GLY A 74 -20.03 2.20 2.10
CA GLY A 74 -20.83 1.24 2.88
C GLY A 74 -21.89 1.87 3.79
N ILE A 75 -21.83 3.19 4.03
CA ILE A 75 -22.80 3.89 4.91
C ILE A 75 -24.23 3.92 4.36
N LYS A 76 -24.48 3.56 3.10
CA LYS A 76 -25.86 3.52 2.58
C LYS A 76 -26.61 2.21 2.78
N GLU A 77 -25.97 1.09 3.11
CA GLU A 77 -26.68 -0.21 3.12
C GLU A 77 -26.31 -1.18 4.27
N GLY A 78 -25.50 -0.80 5.27
CA GLY A 78 -25.21 -1.78 6.32
C GLY A 78 -24.25 -1.41 7.43
N LEU A 79 -24.40 -0.24 8.07
CA LEU A 79 -23.71 0.08 9.33
C LEU A 79 -24.22 -0.81 10.49
N LYS A 80 -23.82 -2.07 10.46
CA LYS A 80 -23.74 -2.98 11.60
C LYS A 80 -22.34 -3.56 11.65
N THR A 81 -21.33 -2.77 12.01
CA THR A 81 -20.21 -3.32 12.78
C THR A 81 -19.60 -2.24 13.66
N ARG A 82 -19.05 -2.73 14.76
CA ARG A 82 -18.92 -2.10 16.07
C ARG A 82 -17.42 -2.07 16.36
N LEU A 83 -16.86 -0.87 16.59
CA LEU A 83 -15.53 -0.61 17.19
C LEU A 83 -14.31 -1.12 16.37
N LEU A 84 -13.20 -0.40 16.28
CA LEU A 84 -12.22 -0.26 17.37
C LEU A 84 -11.26 0.91 17.11
N GLY A 85 -11.53 2.06 17.74
CA GLY A 85 -10.48 3.00 18.13
C GLY A 85 -10.05 2.63 19.54
N ARG A 86 -8.88 2.01 19.72
CA ARG A 86 -8.33 1.76 21.04
C ARG A 86 -7.46 2.95 21.44
N ARG A 87 -8.06 3.80 22.27
CA ARG A 87 -7.41 4.81 23.10
C ARG A 87 -6.54 4.10 24.15
N LEU A 88 -5.28 4.51 24.26
CA LEU A 88 -4.55 4.62 25.54
C LEU A 88 -3.67 5.88 25.42
#